data_AF-K1KSD6-F1
#
_entry.id   AF-K1KSD6-F1
#
_cell.length_a   1.000
_cell.length_b   1.000
_cell.length_c   1.000
_cell.angle_alpha   90.00
_cell.angle_beta   90.00
_cell.angle_gamma   90.00
#
_symmetry.space_group_name_H-M   'P 1'
#
loop_
_entity.id
_entity.type
_entity.pdbx_description
1 polymer ?
#
loop_
_entity_poly.entity_id
_entity_poly.type
_entity_poly.pdbx_seq_one_letter_code
_entity_poly.pdbx_strand_id
1 'polypeptide(L)'
;MSKLYTDYFNKTALTVPSHFIDVRSGESVGVSTEILKQIEYHAENQTLNHLLLSALTEYFHPAKKSQPNEDILVALVEIKQLLQGHQINNVYASIPTKKVKTNSTHLDIQEVDDILDVFGG
;
A
#
# COMPACT_ATOMS: atom_id res chain seq x y z
N MET A 1 28.16 21.50 -4.25
CA MET A 1 28.08 21.80 -2.80
C MET A 1 27.25 20.71 -2.14
N SER A 2 27.64 20.25 -0.96
CA SER A 2 26.86 19.26 -0.19
C SER A 2 25.63 19.91 0.44
N LYS A 3 24.51 19.18 0.48
CA LYS A 3 23.27 19.59 1.15
C LYS A 3 23.08 18.80 2.45
N LEU A 4 22.59 19.46 3.49
CA LEU A 4 22.28 18.85 4.79
C LEU A 4 20.77 18.77 4.96
N TYR A 5 20.27 17.58 5.29
CA TYR A 5 18.86 17.30 5.57
C TYR A 5 18.73 16.82 7.00
N THR A 6 17.77 17.35 7.74
CA THR A 6 17.61 17.06 9.16
C THR A 6 16.18 16.65 9.48
N ASP A 7 16.05 15.52 10.15
CA ASP A 7 14.84 15.09 10.84
C ASP A 7 15.04 15.40 12.33
N TYR A 8 14.35 16.44 12.79
CA TYR A 8 14.46 16.94 14.17
C TYR A 8 13.83 16.00 15.20
N PHE A 9 12.81 15.22 14.80
CA PHE A 9 12.11 14.33 15.72
C PHE A 9 12.97 13.11 16.04
N ASN A 10 13.54 12.51 15.00
CA ASN A 10 14.42 11.34 15.14
C ASN A 10 15.90 11.71 15.29
N LYS A 11 16.22 13.00 15.44
CA LYS A 11 17.60 13.54 15.57
C LYS A 11 18.56 12.99 14.52
N THR A 12 18.06 12.84 13.29
CA THR A 12 18.80 12.23 12.18
C THR A 12 19.23 13.33 11.23
N ALA A 13 20.51 13.34 10.86
CA ALA A 13 21.08 14.30 9.94
C ALA A 13 21.75 13.56 8.80
N LEU A 14 21.39 13.91 7.56
CA LEU A 14 21.90 13.30 6.34
C LEU A 14 22.57 14.37 5.48
N THR A 15 23.87 14.24 5.27
CA THR A 15 24.63 15.09 4.36
C THR A 15 24.82 14.39 3.04
N VAL A 16 24.37 15.00 1.95
CA VAL A 16 24.47 14.44 0.60
C VAL A 16 25.39 15.31 -0.26
N PRO A 17 26.47 14.75 -0.84
CA PRO A 17 27.34 15.48 -1.74
C PRO A 17 26.65 15.74 -3.08
N SER A 18 27.16 16.70 -3.87
CA SER A 18 26.64 16.92 -5.24
C SER A 18 27.04 15.82 -6.22
N HIS A 19 28.14 15.13 -5.94
CA HIS A 19 28.67 14.03 -6.76
C HIS A 19 29.13 12.89 -5.86
N PHE A 20 29.05 11.67 -6.34
CA PHE A 20 29.57 10.47 -5.69
C PHE A 20 30.36 9.64 -6.71
N ILE A 21 31.28 8.80 -6.21
CA ILE A 21 32.03 7.88 -7.07
C ILE A 21 31.22 6.60 -7.18
N ASP A 22 30.84 6.22 -8.40
CA ASP A 22 30.33 4.88 -8.65
C ASP A 22 31.48 3.89 -8.54
N VAL A 23 31.45 3.04 -7.51
CA VAL A 23 32.51 2.09 -7.21
C VAL A 23 32.72 1.08 -8.33
N ARG A 24 31.70 0.84 -9.17
CA ARG A 24 31.80 -0.11 -10.29
C ARG A 24 32.52 0.47 -11.50
N SER A 25 32.20 1.71 -11.88
CA SER A 25 32.77 2.36 -13.06
C SER A 25 34.01 3.22 -12.73
N GLY A 26 34.16 3.63 -11.48
CA GLY A 26 35.17 4.61 -11.05
C GLY A 26 34.82 6.06 -11.45
N GLU A 27 33.68 6.29 -12.09
CA GLU A 27 33.28 7.62 -12.56
C GLU A 27 32.62 8.44 -11.45
N SER A 28 32.81 9.76 -11.51
CA SER A 28 32.12 10.71 -10.64
C SER A 28 30.74 11.01 -11.22
N VAL A 29 29.71 10.48 -10.58
CA VAL A 29 28.31 10.63 -10.99
C VAL A 29 27.63 11.72 -10.15
N GLY A 30 26.88 12.60 -10.81
CA GLY A 30 26.07 13.61 -10.13
C GLY A 30 24.88 12.97 -9.42
N VAL A 31 24.56 13.45 -8.21
CA VAL A 31 23.35 13.00 -7.51
C VAL A 31 22.12 13.48 -8.28
N SER A 32 21.24 12.53 -8.65
CA SER A 32 20.00 12.84 -9.36
C SER A 32 19.11 13.80 -8.55
N THR A 33 18.44 14.71 -9.26
CA THR A 33 17.46 15.64 -8.65
C THR A 33 16.27 14.91 -8.05
N GLU A 34 15.91 13.73 -8.56
CA GLU A 34 14.83 12.89 -8.02
C GLU A 34 15.18 12.36 -6.62
N ILE A 35 16.43 11.90 -6.43
CA ILE A 35 16.94 11.44 -5.13
C ILE A 35 16.89 12.60 -4.13
N LEU A 36 17.33 13.79 -4.54
CA LEU A 36 17.28 14.98 -3.67
C LEU A 36 15.85 15.34 -3.25
N LYS A 37 14.87 15.23 -4.16
CA LYS A 37 13.46 15.48 -3.86
C LYS A 37 12.89 14.44 -2.88
N GLN A 38 13.24 13.16 -3.04
CA GLN A 38 12.83 12.13 -2.09
C GLN A 38 13.40 12.38 -0.70
N ILE A 39 14.68 12.72 -0.61
CA ILE A 39 15.32 13.03 0.68
C ILE A 39 14.67 14.24 1.34
N GLU A 40 14.38 15.28 0.56
CA GLU A 40 13.68 16.48 1.04
C GLU A 40 12.28 16.14 1.58
N TYR A 41 11.50 15.37 0.82
CA TYR A 41 10.20 14.88 1.27
C TYR A 41 10.29 14.10 2.59
N HIS A 42 11.25 13.19 2.72
CA HIS A 42 11.40 12.40 3.96
C HIS A 42 11.94 13.24 5.14
N ALA A 43 12.70 14.30 4.88
CA ALA A 43 13.14 15.25 5.90
C ALA A 43 11.95 16.04 6.46
N GLU A 44 11.09 16.57 5.58
CA GLU A 44 9.89 17.31 5.96
C GLU A 44 8.90 16.43 6.74
N ASN A 45 8.74 15.17 6.34
CA ASN A 45 7.82 14.23 6.96
C ASN A 45 8.41 13.45 8.15
N GLN A 46 9.62 13.79 8.62
CA GLN A 46 10.26 13.13 9.78
C GLN A 46 10.40 11.60 9.60
N THR A 47 10.71 11.17 8.37
CA THR A 47 10.85 9.76 7.99
C THR A 47 12.22 9.47 7.35
N LEU A 48 13.22 10.32 7.57
CA LEU A 48 14.57 10.12 7.03
C LEU A 48 15.19 8.79 7.47
N ASN A 49 14.99 8.38 8.72
CA ASN A 49 15.47 7.07 9.19
C ASN A 49 14.84 5.92 8.42
N HIS A 50 13.54 6.00 8.13
CA HIS A 50 12.87 4.97 7.34
C HIS A 50 13.45 4.88 5.93
N LEU A 51 13.65 6.03 5.26
CA LEU A 51 14.29 6.09 3.96
C LEU A 51 15.68 5.44 4.00
N LEU A 52 16.51 5.82 4.97
CA LEU A 52 17.88 5.32 5.10
C LEU A 52 17.91 3.80 5.33
N LEU A 53 17.11 3.31 6.28
CA LEU A 53 17.05 1.89 6.61
C LEU A 53 16.50 1.07 5.43
N SER A 54 15.50 1.58 4.72
CA SER A 54 14.95 0.92 3.54
C SER A 54 15.99 0.83 2.42
N ALA A 55 16.67 1.94 2.12
CA ALA A 55 17.71 1.99 1.09
C ALA A 55 18.90 1.07 1.42
N LEU A 56 19.35 1.05 2.69
CA LEU A 56 20.41 0.14 3.13
C LEU A 56 19.95 -1.32 3.06
N THR A 57 18.71 -1.60 3.44
CA THR A 57 18.15 -2.94 3.36
C THR A 57 18.12 -3.43 1.91
N GLU A 58 17.66 -2.60 0.98
CA GLU A 58 17.65 -2.91 -0.46
C GLU A 58 19.07 -3.09 -1.03
N TYR A 59 20.04 -2.29 -0.56
CA TYR A 59 21.43 -2.40 -0.99
C TYR A 59 22.10 -3.70 -0.54
N PHE A 60 21.93 -4.08 0.74
CA PHE A 60 22.54 -5.29 1.31
C PHE A 60 21.76 -6.56 1.00
N HIS A 61 20.44 -6.44 0.87
CA HIS A 61 19.53 -7.53 0.53
C HIS A 61 18.79 -7.14 -0.74
N PRO A 62 19.48 -7.10 -1.89
CA PRO A 62 18.79 -6.87 -3.14
C PRO A 62 17.74 -7.96 -3.26
N ALA A 63 16.47 -7.59 -3.09
CA ALA A 63 15.38 -8.50 -3.37
C ALA A 63 15.66 -8.98 -4.78
N LYS A 64 15.77 -10.31 -4.98
CA LYS A 64 15.66 -10.86 -6.32
C LYS A 64 14.41 -10.19 -6.85
N LYS A 65 14.54 -9.30 -7.85
CA LYS A 65 13.39 -8.63 -8.44
C LYS A 65 12.42 -9.77 -8.67
N SER A 66 11.36 -9.84 -7.87
CA SER A 66 10.29 -10.78 -8.15
C SER A 66 9.97 -10.38 -9.56
N GLN A 67 10.22 -11.28 -10.53
CA GLN A 67 9.57 -11.10 -11.81
C GLN A 67 8.13 -10.74 -11.43
N PRO A 68 7.54 -9.68 -12.01
CA PRO A 68 6.12 -9.47 -11.81
C PRO A 68 5.52 -10.83 -12.10
N ASN A 69 4.98 -11.49 -11.07
CA ASN A 69 4.43 -12.82 -11.26
C ASN A 69 3.27 -12.53 -12.19
N GLU A 70 3.49 -12.74 -13.50
CA GLU A 70 2.50 -12.47 -14.54
C GLU A 70 1.23 -13.20 -14.16
N ASP A 71 1.35 -14.36 -13.52
CA ASP A 71 0.30 -15.13 -12.86
C ASP A 71 -0.52 -14.33 -11.84
N ILE A 72 0.11 -13.50 -10.98
CA ILE A 72 -0.60 -12.63 -10.02
C ILE A 72 -1.32 -11.51 -10.76
N LEU A 73 -0.69 -10.90 -11.77
CA LEU A 73 -1.33 -9.84 -12.55
C LEU A 73 -2.51 -10.38 -13.39
N VAL A 74 -2.38 -11.58 -13.95
CA VAL A 74 -3.43 -12.31 -14.65
C VAL A 74 -4.56 -12.66 -13.69
N ALA A 75 -4.26 -13.21 -12.51
CA ALA A 75 -5.27 -13.50 -11.49
C ALA A 75 -6.01 -12.24 -11.02
N LEU A 76 -5.31 -11.11 -10.86
CA LEU A 76 -5.95 -9.83 -10.49
C LEU A 76 -6.84 -9.29 -11.61
N VAL A 77 -6.46 -9.47 -12.88
CA VAL A 77 -7.31 -9.12 -14.03
C VAL A 77 -8.53 -10.02 -14.10
N GLU A 78 -8.40 -11.31 -13.82
CA GLU A 78 -9.51 -12.26 -13.77
C GLU A 78 -10.51 -11.93 -12.66
N ILE A 79 -10.01 -11.60 -11.45
CA ILE A 79 -10.85 -11.13 -10.33
C ILE A 79 -11.58 -9.85 -10.71
N LYS A 80 -10.89 -8.89 -11.35
CA LYS A 80 -11.51 -7.66 -11.84
C LYS A 80 -12.62 -7.94 -12.86
N GLN A 81 -12.43 -8.89 -13.76
CA GLN A 81 -13.45 -9.29 -14.74
C GLN A 81 -14.65 -9.97 -14.08
N LEU A 82 -14.43 -10.83 -13.07
CA LEU A 82 -15.50 -11.47 -12.30
C LEU A 82 -16.35 -10.45 -11.53
N LEU A 83 -15.72 -9.41 -10.99
CA LEU A 83 -16.40 -8.31 -10.30
C LEU A 83 -17.14 -7.37 -11.26
N GLN A 84 -16.62 -7.17 -12.47
CA GLN A 84 -17.27 -6.34 -13.49
C GLN A 84 -18.38 -7.06 -14.28
N GLY A 85 -18.30 -8.39 -14.38
CA GLY A 85 -19.30 -9.24 -15.02
C GLY A 85 -20.56 -9.44 -14.19
N HIS A 86 -20.49 -9.25 -12.87
CA HIS A 86 -21.66 -9.10 -12.03
C HIS A 86 -22.13 -7.64 -12.08
N GLN A 87 -22.89 -7.31 -13.13
CA GLN A 87 -23.98 -6.36 -12.96
C GLN A 87 -24.76 -6.88 -11.75
N ILE A 88 -24.78 -6.12 -10.65
CA ILE A 88 -25.72 -6.35 -9.56
C ILE A 88 -27.09 -5.98 -10.14
N ASN A 89 -27.61 -6.87 -10.98
CA ASN A 89 -28.97 -6.87 -11.44
C ASN A 89 -29.77 -7.16 -10.19
N ASN A 90 -30.23 -6.08 -9.56
CA ASN A 90 -31.16 -6.08 -8.48
C ASN A 90 -32.51 -6.59 -9.03
N VAL A 91 -32.55 -7.87 -9.34
CA VAL A 91 -33.74 -8.62 -9.76
C VAL A 91 -33.95 -9.64 -8.66
N TYR A 92 -34.29 -9.15 -7.47
CA TYR A 92 -35.14 -9.95 -6.60
C TYR A 92 -36.47 -10.09 -7.33
N ALA A 93 -36.58 -11.26 -7.95
CA ALA A 93 -37.76 -11.79 -8.59
C ALA A 93 -39.01 -11.49 -7.76
N SER A 94 -40.08 -11.11 -8.46
CA SER A 94 -41.44 -11.01 -7.96
C SER A 94 -41.81 -12.21 -7.09
N ILE A 95 -41.88 -12.01 -5.78
CA ILE A 95 -42.42 -12.98 -4.83
C ILE A 95 -43.95 -12.95 -4.94
N PRO A 96 -44.66 -14.09 -5.03
CA PRO A 96 -46.11 -14.12 -5.08
C PRO A 96 -46.68 -13.54 -3.78
N THR A 97 -47.59 -12.57 -3.90
CA THR A 97 -48.29 -11.95 -2.77
C THR A 97 -49.14 -12.98 -2.02
N LYS A 98 -48.58 -13.58 -0.96
CA LYS A 98 -49.38 -14.13 0.13
C LYS A 98 -49.42 -13.10 1.24
N LYS A 99 -50.59 -12.48 1.38
CA LYS A 99 -50.91 -11.53 2.46
C LYS A 99 -50.58 -12.16 3.81
N VAL A 100 -49.58 -11.62 4.51
CA VAL A 100 -49.42 -11.81 5.95
C VAL A 100 -49.14 -10.45 6.57
N LYS A 101 -49.81 -10.25 7.71
CA LYS A 101 -50.11 -8.99 8.36
C LYS A 101 -48.86 -8.18 8.73
N THR A 102 -49.02 -6.87 8.63
CA THR A 102 -48.24 -5.81 9.28
C THR A 102 -47.82 -6.18 10.70
N ASN A 103 -46.54 -6.01 11.01
CA ASN A 103 -46.03 -5.35 12.23
C ASN A 103 -44.52 -5.07 12.05
N SER A 104 -44.09 -3.88 12.45
CA SER A 104 -42.75 -3.32 12.28
C SER A 104 -41.65 -4.23 12.82
N THR A 105 -40.69 -4.62 11.97
CA THR A 105 -39.51 -5.39 12.39
C THR A 105 -38.34 -4.45 12.63
N HIS A 106 -38.21 -4.06 13.89
CA HIS A 106 -36.96 -3.69 14.54
C HIS A 106 -35.91 -4.76 14.22
N LEU A 107 -34.77 -4.36 13.66
CA LEU A 107 -33.62 -5.25 13.47
C LEU A 107 -33.21 -5.78 14.85
N ASP A 108 -33.27 -7.09 15.03
CA ASP A 108 -32.95 -7.74 16.29
C ASP A 108 -31.42 -7.90 16.37
N ILE A 109 -30.81 -7.10 17.23
CA ILE A 109 -29.35 -7.04 17.42
C ILE A 109 -28.81 -8.39 17.92
N GLN A 110 -29.69 -9.21 18.51
CA GLN A 110 -29.35 -10.53 19.01
C GLN A 110 -29.03 -11.53 17.88
N GLU A 111 -29.68 -11.42 16.71
CA GLU A 111 -29.37 -12.25 15.54
C GLU A 111 -27.98 -11.93 14.97
N VAL A 112 -27.52 -10.68 15.10
CA VAL A 112 -26.18 -10.27 14.66
C VAL A 112 -25.11 -10.82 15.59
N ASP A 113 -25.37 -10.86 16.90
CA ASP A 113 -24.41 -11.34 17.91
C ASP A 113 -24.17 -12.85 17.78
N ASP A 114 -25.25 -13.63 17.57
CA ASP A 114 -25.17 -15.08 17.34
C ASP A 114 -24.36 -15.43 16.08
N ILE A 115 -24.43 -14.60 15.03
CA ILE A 115 -23.63 -14.80 13.82
C ILE A 115 -22.15 -14.51 14.10
N LEU A 116 -21.82 -13.47 14.86
CA LEU A 116 -20.44 -13.10 15.17
C LEU A 116 -19.74 -14.15 16.05
N ASP A 117 -20.45 -14.76 16.99
CA ASP A 117 -19.90 -15.78 17.89
C ASP A 117 -19.50 -17.07 17.14
N VAL A 118 -20.21 -17.41 16.05
CA VAL A 118 -19.87 -18.55 15.18
C VAL A 118 -18.57 -18.33 14.39
N PHE A 119 -18.22 -17.07 14.11
CA PHE A 119 -16.96 -16.72 13.42
C PHE A 119 -15.80 -16.39 14.37
N GLY A 120 -16.08 -16.17 15.66
CA GLY A 120 -15.15 -15.65 16.66
C GLY A 120 -14.45 -16.68 17.55
N GLY A 121 -14.49 -17.97 17.19
CA GLY A 121 -13.82 -19.05 17.92
C GLY A 121 -12.36 -18.77 18.27
#